data_AF-A0A7J9HK28-F1
#
_entry.id   AF-A0A7J9HK28-F1
#
_cell.length_a   1.000
_cell.length_b   1.000
_cell.length_c   1.000
_cell.angle_alpha   90.00
_cell.angle_beta   90.00
_cell.angle_gamma   90.00
#
_symmetry.space_group_name_H-M   'P 1'
#
loop_
_entity.id
_entity.type
_entity.pdbx_description
1 polymer ?
#
loop_
_entity_poly.entity_id
_entity_poly.type
_entity_poly.pdbx_seq_one_letter_code
_entity_poly.pdbx_strand_id
1 'polypeptide(L)'
;GQVDTQLQITGSILQPTISGNIKLSHGEAYLPHDKGSGAAPLNRLASNQSRLLGSGVNKAVASRYVSRFFGSEPASSRTKLPQPSVKSAGVEKEMELVNIKPSVDVRLSDLKLVLGPELRIVYPLILNFAVSGELELNGLAHPKWIKPKGTLTFENGDVNLVATQVRLKREHLNIAKFEPEYGLDPMLDLALVGSEWQFRI
;
A
#
# COMPACT_ATOMS: atom_id res chain seq x y z
N GLY A 1 12.95 6.65 10.45
CA GLY A 1 11.72 6.65 11.26
C GLY A 1 11.85 5.65 12.38
N GLN A 2 11.18 5.88 13.51
CA GLN A 2 11.14 4.96 14.65
C GLN A 2 9.72 4.41 14.81
N VAL A 3 9.62 3.10 15.04
CA VAL A 3 8.35 2.37 15.09
C VAL A 3 8.39 1.36 16.24
N ASP A 4 7.40 1.39 17.13
CA ASP A 4 7.18 0.39 18.17
C ASP A 4 5.85 -0.32 17.92
N THR A 5 5.83 -1.66 17.90
CA THR A 5 4.62 -2.43 17.58
C THR A 5 4.37 -3.60 18.53
N GLN A 6 3.10 -3.86 18.79
CA GLN A 6 2.58 -5.06 19.44
C GLN A 6 1.40 -5.53 18.62
N LEU A 7 1.62 -6.53 17.75
CA LEU A 7 0.61 -7.00 16.80
C LEU A 7 0.16 -8.41 17.14
N GLN A 8 -1.13 -8.65 16.95
CA GLN A 8 -1.74 -9.97 17.02
C GLN A 8 -2.42 -10.26 15.68
N ILE A 9 -2.15 -11.45 15.13
CA ILE A 9 -2.77 -11.93 13.90
C ILE A 9 -3.59 -13.16 14.25
N THR A 10 -4.88 -13.11 13.96
CA THR A 10 -5.85 -14.20 14.20
C THR A 10 -6.66 -14.48 12.93
N GLY A 11 -7.56 -15.47 12.98
CA GLY A 11 -8.43 -15.81 11.85
C GLY A 11 -7.83 -16.84 10.90
N SER A 12 -8.29 -16.83 9.65
CA SER A 12 -7.91 -17.83 8.64
C SER A 12 -6.87 -17.28 7.66
N ILE A 13 -6.22 -18.16 6.90
CA ILE A 13 -5.24 -17.75 5.88
C ILE A 13 -5.85 -16.89 4.75
N LEU A 14 -7.15 -17.05 4.48
CA LEU A 14 -7.87 -16.27 3.47
C LEU A 14 -8.48 -14.98 4.04
N GLN A 15 -8.69 -14.94 5.35
CA GLN A 15 -9.29 -13.79 6.05
C GLN A 15 -8.61 -13.59 7.41
N PRO A 16 -7.34 -13.12 7.42
CA PRO A 16 -6.65 -12.82 8.65
C PRO A 16 -7.22 -11.53 9.27
N THR A 17 -7.24 -11.48 10.60
CA THR A 17 -7.59 -10.31 11.39
C THR A 17 -6.36 -9.81 12.13
N ILE A 18 -6.02 -8.54 11.91
CA ILE A 18 -4.87 -7.86 12.53
C ILE A 18 -5.40 -6.92 13.61
N SER A 19 -4.84 -7.02 14.81
CA SER A 19 -5.13 -6.15 15.95
C SER A 19 -3.84 -5.76 16.69
N GLY A 20 -3.95 -4.82 17.62
CA GLY A 20 -2.86 -4.44 18.51
C GLY A 20 -2.53 -2.94 18.46
N ASN A 21 -1.29 -2.60 18.80
CA ASN A 21 -0.84 -1.22 18.94
C ASN A 21 0.39 -0.95 18.05
N ILE A 22 0.38 0.16 17.35
CA ILE A 22 1.49 0.68 16.55
C ILE A 22 1.75 2.11 17.02
N LYS A 23 3.00 2.42 17.34
CA LYS A 23 3.45 3.79 17.63
C LYS A 23 4.51 4.21 16.62
N LEU A 24 4.28 5.32 15.95
CA LEU A 24 5.20 5.95 15.02
C LEU A 24 5.69 7.27 15.64
N SER A 25 6.84 7.22 16.30
CA SER A 25 7.34 8.38 17.06
C SER A 25 8.09 9.40 16.21
N HIS A 26 8.78 8.95 15.15
CA HIS A 26 9.65 9.79 14.34
C HIS A 26 9.59 9.38 12.87
N GLY A 27 9.54 10.35 11.95
CA GLY A 27 9.65 10.10 10.50
C GLY A 27 8.90 11.11 9.64
N GLU A 28 8.80 10.80 8.34
CA GLU A 28 8.09 11.61 7.36
C GLU A 28 7.11 10.74 6.58
N ALA A 29 5.89 11.22 6.39
CA ALA A 29 4.85 10.61 5.57
C ALA A 29 4.57 11.51 4.37
N TYR A 30 4.73 10.96 3.17
CA TYR A 30 4.55 11.69 1.93
C TYR A 30 3.13 11.52 1.40
N LEU A 31 2.44 12.64 1.19
CA LEU A 31 1.11 12.62 0.58
C LEU A 31 1.24 12.44 -0.95
N PRO A 32 0.43 11.56 -1.57
CA PRO A 32 0.46 11.32 -3.00
C PRO A 32 -0.03 12.55 -3.78
N HIS A 33 0.65 12.89 -4.88
CA HIS A 33 0.36 14.08 -5.69
C HIS A 33 -0.22 13.76 -7.08
N ASP A 34 -0.48 12.49 -7.39
CA ASP A 34 -1.07 12.13 -8.67
C ASP A 34 -2.58 12.42 -8.67
N LYS A 35 -3.02 13.20 -9.65
CA LYS A 35 -4.40 13.64 -9.76
C LYS A 35 -5.23 12.54 -10.40
N GLY A 36 -6.15 11.95 -9.63
CA GLY A 36 -7.39 11.43 -10.20
C GLY A 36 -7.38 10.01 -10.78
N SER A 37 -6.55 9.09 -10.27
CA SER A 37 -6.79 7.65 -10.47
C SER A 37 -7.00 7.00 -9.11
N GLY A 38 -8.26 6.66 -8.79
CA GLY A 38 -8.72 6.10 -7.52
C GLY A 38 -8.22 4.69 -7.21
N ALA A 39 -6.96 4.40 -7.48
CA ALA A 39 -6.26 3.20 -7.05
C ALA A 39 -5.20 3.63 -6.03
N ALA A 40 -5.38 3.21 -4.78
CA ALA A 40 -4.27 3.21 -3.83
C ALA A 40 -3.08 2.47 -4.46
N PRO A 41 -1.85 2.99 -4.42
CA PRO A 41 -0.68 2.27 -4.91
C PRO A 41 -0.39 1.13 -3.92
N LEU A 42 -1.10 0.02 -4.07
CA LEU A 42 -0.76 -1.24 -3.43
C LEU A 42 0.52 -1.77 -4.06
N ASN A 43 1.62 -1.66 -3.30
CA ASN A 43 2.87 -2.42 -3.42
C ASN A 43 3.11 -3.07 -4.79
N ARG A 44 3.62 -2.29 -5.75
CA ARG A 44 4.43 -2.87 -6.82
C ARG A 44 5.75 -3.28 -6.17
N LEU A 45 5.83 -4.53 -5.69
CA LEU A 45 7.10 -5.19 -5.44
C LEU A 45 7.98 -4.93 -6.67
N ALA A 46 9.02 -4.12 -6.48
CA ALA A 46 9.95 -3.76 -7.52
C ALA A 46 10.61 -5.06 -8.02
N SER A 47 10.13 -5.60 -9.14
CA SER A 47 10.95 -6.49 -9.93
C SER A 47 12.11 -5.64 -10.42
N ASN A 48 13.31 -5.98 -9.94
CA ASN A 48 14.57 -5.44 -10.42
C ASN A 48 14.64 -5.60 -11.94
N GLN A 49 14.22 -4.56 -12.66
CA GLN A 49 14.63 -4.32 -14.04
C GLN A 49 15.64 -3.20 -13.99
N SER A 50 16.89 -3.59 -13.75
CA SER A 50 18.06 -2.77 -14.05
C SER A 50 18.03 -2.46 -15.55
N ARG A 51 17.49 -1.29 -15.92
CA ARG A 51 17.68 -0.73 -17.25
C ARG A 51 19.09 -0.14 -17.31
N LEU A 52 20.03 -0.95 -17.77
CA LEU A 52 21.32 -0.45 -18.24
C LEU A 52 21.18 -0.10 -19.72
N LEU A 53 21.45 1.16 -20.04
CA LEU A 53 21.77 1.65 -21.36
C LEU A 53 22.98 0.88 -21.92
N GLY A 54 22.96 0.54 -23.21
CA GLY A 54 24.15 0.02 -23.86
C GLY A 54 23.92 -0.54 -25.26
N SER A 55 24.24 0.29 -26.25
CA SER A 55 24.85 0.00 -27.55
C SER A 55 25.00 -1.47 -27.97
N GLY A 56 24.59 -1.76 -29.21
CA GLY A 56 24.69 -3.08 -29.82
C GLY A 56 26.11 -3.61 -29.98
N VAL A 57 26.21 -4.95 -30.07
CA VAL A 57 27.05 -5.76 -30.96
C VAL A 57 26.66 -7.22 -30.75
N ASN A 58 26.54 -7.96 -31.85
CA ASN A 58 26.28 -9.40 -31.90
C ASN A 58 27.33 -10.23 -31.15
N LYS A 59 26.91 -11.22 -30.36
CA LYS A 59 27.71 -12.45 -30.17
C LYS A 59 26.85 -13.61 -29.66
N ALA A 60 26.75 -14.64 -30.48
CA ALA A 60 26.22 -15.95 -30.10
C ALA A 60 27.14 -16.63 -29.07
N VAL A 61 26.57 -17.19 -28.00
CA VAL A 61 27.10 -18.37 -27.30
C VAL A 61 25.93 -19.13 -26.67
N ALA A 62 25.74 -20.38 -27.09
CA ALA A 62 24.88 -21.33 -26.41
C ALA A 62 25.52 -21.73 -25.06
N SER A 63 24.76 -21.63 -23.97
CA SER A 63 25.13 -22.27 -22.72
C SER A 63 24.00 -23.17 -22.25
N ARG A 64 24.30 -24.46 -22.27
CA ARG A 64 23.49 -25.53 -21.71
C ARG A 64 23.48 -25.39 -20.20
N TYR A 65 22.30 -25.22 -19.60
CA TYR A 65 22.08 -25.57 -18.20
C TYR A 65 20.92 -26.56 -18.12
N VAL A 66 21.28 -27.79 -17.73
CA VAL A 66 20.41 -28.94 -17.56
C VAL A 66 20.09 -29.04 -16.07
N SER A 67 18.83 -28.85 -15.69
CA SER A 67 18.35 -29.22 -14.36
C SER A 67 17.99 -30.71 -14.37
N ARG A 68 18.77 -31.49 -13.62
CA ARG A 68 18.75 -32.94 -13.56
C ARG A 68 18.13 -33.37 -12.23
N PHE A 69 16.80 -33.45 -12.14
CA PHE A 69 16.01 -34.10 -11.07
C PHE A 69 14.65 -34.43 -11.73
N PHE A 70 14.10 -35.65 -11.83
CA PHE A 70 14.13 -36.84 -10.99
C PHE A 70 14.31 -38.09 -11.87
N GLY A 71 15.09 -39.06 -11.39
CA GLY A 71 15.16 -40.39 -11.94
C GLY A 71 14.10 -41.29 -11.30
N SER A 72 13.22 -41.83 -12.12
CA SER A 72 12.50 -43.08 -11.84
C SER A 72 12.18 -43.74 -13.19
N GLU A 73 12.98 -44.73 -13.55
CA GLU A 73 12.57 -45.84 -14.42
C GLU A 73 12.55 -47.08 -13.52
N PRO A 74 11.64 -48.06 -13.74
CA PRO A 74 11.74 -48.86 -14.95
C PRO A 74 10.42 -49.35 -15.58
N ALA A 75 10.58 -49.78 -16.84
CA ALA A 75 9.98 -50.94 -17.48
C ALA A 75 8.47 -50.95 -17.80
N SER A 76 8.21 -50.57 -19.06
CA SER A 76 7.30 -51.19 -20.04
C SER A 76 6.46 -52.41 -19.62
N SER A 77 5.15 -52.30 -19.88
CA SER A 77 4.39 -53.41 -20.47
C SER A 77 3.35 -52.88 -21.46
N ARG A 78 3.58 -53.22 -22.73
CA ARG A 78 2.65 -53.11 -23.86
C ARG A 78 1.26 -53.63 -23.51
N THR A 79 0.23 -52.87 -23.86
CA THR A 79 -1.01 -53.48 -24.36
C THR A 79 -1.75 -52.55 -25.32
N LYS A 80 -1.66 -52.93 -26.60
CA LYS A 80 -2.69 -52.88 -27.65
C LYS A 80 -3.56 -51.60 -27.79
N LEU A 81 -3.25 -50.87 -28.86
CA LEU A 81 -4.25 -50.16 -29.67
C LEU A 81 -5.28 -51.16 -30.25
N PRO A 82 -6.55 -50.78 -30.38
CA PRO A 82 -7.08 -50.54 -31.72
C PRO A 82 -7.83 -49.19 -31.82
N GLN A 83 -7.49 -48.40 -32.85
CA GLN A 83 -8.36 -47.36 -33.39
C GLN A 83 -9.60 -48.02 -33.99
N PRO A 84 -10.74 -47.32 -33.93
CA PRO A 84 -11.51 -47.15 -35.15
C PRO A 84 -11.75 -45.67 -35.43
N SER A 85 -11.47 -45.32 -36.69
CA SER A 85 -11.96 -44.15 -37.37
C SER A 85 -13.49 -44.09 -37.37
N VAL A 86 -14.09 -42.89 -37.22
CA VAL A 86 -15.04 -42.26 -38.18
C VAL A 86 -15.82 -41.09 -37.53
N LYS A 87 -15.64 -39.91 -38.16
CA LYS A 87 -16.55 -38.77 -38.42
C LYS A 87 -17.29 -38.02 -37.29
N SER A 88 -16.91 -36.73 -37.23
CA SER A 88 -17.73 -35.50 -37.32
C SER A 88 -18.71 -35.11 -36.21
N ALA A 89 -18.62 -33.82 -35.89
CA ALA A 89 -19.61 -32.93 -35.28
C ALA A 89 -19.78 -32.96 -33.76
N GLY A 90 -19.46 -31.81 -33.15
CA GLY A 90 -20.28 -31.25 -32.08
C GLY A 90 -19.63 -31.12 -30.72
N VAL A 91 -19.57 -29.86 -30.27
CA VAL A 91 -19.52 -29.41 -28.87
C VAL A 91 -18.13 -29.41 -28.22
N GLU A 92 -17.41 -28.33 -28.48
CA GLU A 92 -16.39 -27.79 -27.58
C GLU A 92 -17.09 -27.38 -26.28
N LYS A 93 -17.17 -28.29 -25.30
CA LYS A 93 -17.67 -28.00 -23.97
C LYS A 93 -16.50 -27.83 -23.02
N GLU A 94 -16.18 -26.56 -22.77
CA GLU A 94 -16.06 -26.01 -21.43
C GLU A 94 -15.11 -26.77 -20.49
N MET A 95 -13.82 -26.44 -20.59
CA MET A 95 -12.93 -26.46 -19.43
C MET A 95 -12.49 -25.03 -19.19
N GLU A 96 -13.41 -24.22 -18.67
CA GLU A 96 -13.05 -22.97 -18.03
C GLU A 96 -12.20 -23.36 -16.81
N LEU A 97 -10.88 -23.27 -16.95
CA LEU A 97 -9.98 -23.24 -15.81
C LEU A 97 -10.45 -22.08 -14.95
N VAL A 98 -11.26 -22.36 -13.94
CA VAL A 98 -11.60 -21.40 -12.90
C VAL A 98 -10.27 -21.06 -12.25
N ASN A 99 -9.67 -19.98 -12.72
CA ASN A 99 -8.50 -19.38 -12.14
C ASN A 99 -8.97 -18.77 -10.81
N ILE A 100 -9.18 -19.63 -9.80
CA ILE A 100 -9.46 -19.22 -8.44
C ILE A 100 -8.17 -18.57 -7.98
N LYS A 101 -8.04 -17.27 -8.26
CA LYS A 101 -7.06 -16.42 -7.60
C LYS A 101 -7.61 -16.22 -6.19
N PRO A 102 -7.06 -16.89 -5.15
CA PRO A 102 -7.54 -16.64 -3.79
C PRO A 102 -7.30 -15.17 -3.46
N SER A 103 -8.38 -14.42 -3.24
CA SER A 103 -8.29 -13.07 -2.67
C SER A 103 -8.13 -13.21 -1.16
N VAL A 104 -7.12 -12.55 -0.61
CA VAL A 104 -6.92 -12.47 0.83
C VAL A 104 -7.58 -11.19 1.33
N ASP A 105 -8.64 -11.33 2.12
CA ASP A 105 -9.37 -10.20 2.68
C ASP A 105 -8.89 -9.95 4.11
N VAL A 106 -7.93 -9.05 4.25
CA VAL A 106 -7.39 -8.68 5.57
C VAL A 106 -8.39 -7.77 6.30
N ARG A 107 -8.69 -8.09 7.56
CA ARG A 107 -9.49 -7.26 8.46
C ARG A 107 -8.63 -6.62 9.55
N LEU A 108 -8.97 -5.40 9.92
CA LEU A 108 -8.41 -4.67 11.06
C LEU A 108 -9.46 -4.65 12.17
N SER A 109 -9.06 -4.97 13.40
CA SER A 109 -9.90 -4.90 14.59
C SER A 109 -9.12 -4.24 15.71
N ASP A 110 -9.65 -3.15 16.25
CA ASP A 110 -9.09 -2.43 17.39
C ASP A 110 -7.60 -2.11 17.22
N LEU A 111 -7.17 -1.86 15.96
CA LEU A 111 -5.77 -1.55 15.67
C LEU A 111 -5.52 -0.09 16.01
N LYS A 112 -4.79 0.15 17.10
CA LYS A 112 -4.47 1.49 17.57
C LYS A 112 -3.17 1.99 16.95
N LEU A 113 -3.21 3.20 16.43
CA LEU A 113 -2.11 3.90 15.82
C LEU A 113 -1.86 5.20 16.57
N VAL A 114 -0.70 5.32 17.20
CA VAL A 114 -0.23 6.52 17.89
C VAL A 114 0.85 7.18 17.04
N LEU A 115 0.65 8.44 16.69
CA LEU A 115 1.55 9.22 15.84
C LEU A 115 2.22 10.35 16.64
N GLY A 116 3.49 10.61 16.34
CA GLY A 116 4.27 11.68 16.99
C GLY A 116 5.07 11.21 18.21
N PRO A 117 5.92 12.08 18.79
CA PRO A 117 5.89 13.54 18.66
C PRO A 117 6.66 14.13 17.47
N GLU A 118 7.52 13.37 16.80
CA GLU A 118 8.43 13.86 15.76
C GLU A 118 8.05 13.33 14.36
N LEU A 119 6.76 13.16 14.11
CA LEU A 119 6.26 12.73 12.80
C LEU A 119 5.89 13.95 11.96
N ARG A 120 6.27 13.94 10.68
CA ARG A 120 5.89 14.97 9.72
C ARG A 120 5.05 14.41 8.59
N ILE A 121 4.03 15.15 8.17
CA ILE A 121 3.30 14.93 6.91
C ILE A 121 3.80 15.96 5.91
N VAL A 122 4.25 15.47 4.75
CA VAL A 122 4.86 16.27 3.70
C VAL A 122 4.08 16.08 2.41
N TYR A 123 3.53 17.18 1.87
CA TYR A 123 3.13 17.23 0.48
C TYR A 123 4.21 17.99 -0.28
N PRO A 124 4.97 17.33 -1.18
CA PRO A 124 6.14 17.94 -1.80
C PRO A 124 5.87 19.36 -2.31
N LEU A 125 6.79 20.28 -1.99
CA LEU A 125 6.79 21.70 -2.38
C LEU A 125 5.74 22.59 -1.71
N ILE A 126 4.68 22.03 -1.13
CA ILE A 126 3.49 22.79 -0.74
C ILE A 126 3.19 22.71 0.76
N LEU A 127 3.43 21.58 1.43
CA LEU A 127 3.01 21.38 2.82
C LEU A 127 4.06 20.62 3.60
N ASN A 128 4.35 21.06 4.82
CA ASN A 128 5.19 20.34 5.76
C ASN A 128 4.70 20.53 7.21
N PHE A 129 3.91 19.58 7.71
CA PHE A 129 3.24 19.68 9.01
C PHE A 129 3.82 18.68 10.01
N ALA A 130 4.14 19.13 11.22
CA ALA A 130 4.34 18.24 12.35
C ALA A 130 2.96 17.70 12.79
N VAL A 131 2.85 16.37 12.91
CA VAL A 131 1.61 15.69 13.25
C VAL A 131 1.78 14.83 14.49
N SER A 132 0.77 14.86 15.35
CA SER A 132 0.65 14.00 16.51
C SER A 132 -0.81 13.58 16.69
N GLY A 133 -1.05 12.52 17.47
CA GLY A 133 -2.41 12.09 17.82
C GLY A 133 -2.61 10.59 17.70
N GLU A 134 -3.88 10.18 17.75
CA GLU A 134 -4.27 8.78 17.87
C GLU A 134 -5.40 8.45 16.90
N LEU A 135 -5.29 7.28 16.28
CA LEU A 135 -6.30 6.70 15.42
C LEU A 135 -6.52 5.23 15.79
N GLU A 136 -7.78 4.83 15.77
CA GLU A 136 -8.21 3.44 15.85
C GLU A 136 -8.71 3.02 14.47
N LEU A 137 -8.18 1.91 13.95
CA LEU A 137 -8.48 1.42 12.60
C LEU A 137 -9.27 0.12 12.69
N ASN A 138 -10.46 0.14 12.11
CA ASN A 138 -11.36 -1.01 12.04
C ASN A 138 -11.82 -1.29 10.62
N GLY A 139 -12.36 -2.48 10.35
CA GLY A 139 -12.98 -2.84 9.08
C GLY A 139 -12.05 -3.58 8.12
N LEU A 140 -12.38 -3.60 6.83
CA LEU A 140 -11.52 -4.24 5.83
C LEU A 140 -10.31 -3.34 5.53
N ALA A 141 -9.13 -3.94 5.36
CA ALA A 141 -7.89 -3.23 5.00
C ALA A 141 -7.91 -2.81 3.52
N HIS A 142 -8.92 -2.02 3.16
CA HIS A 142 -9.16 -1.51 1.82
C HIS A 142 -9.59 -0.04 1.92
N PRO A 143 -9.09 0.85 1.04
CA PRO A 143 -9.33 2.30 1.14
C PRO A 143 -10.81 2.71 1.25
N LYS A 144 -11.72 1.94 0.63
CA LYS A 144 -13.17 2.20 0.64
C LYS A 144 -13.92 1.66 1.87
N TRP A 145 -13.33 0.73 2.63
CA TRP A 145 -14.04 -0.01 3.68
C TRP A 145 -13.36 0.04 5.04
N ILE A 146 -12.18 0.66 5.12
CA ILE A 146 -11.54 0.98 6.39
C ILE A 146 -12.33 2.07 7.11
N LYS A 147 -12.44 1.92 8.42
CA LYS A 147 -13.18 2.80 9.33
C LYS A 147 -12.22 3.33 10.38
N PRO A 148 -11.51 4.43 10.10
CA PRO A 148 -10.68 5.09 11.10
C PRO A 148 -11.56 5.89 12.08
N LYS A 149 -11.11 5.98 13.31
CA LYS A 149 -11.70 6.83 14.35
C LYS A 149 -10.60 7.47 15.16
N GLY A 150 -10.67 8.79 15.35
CA GLY A 150 -9.72 9.47 16.23
C GLY A 150 -9.44 10.89 15.78
N THR A 151 -8.36 11.45 16.26
CA THR A 151 -8.01 12.85 15.98
C THR A 151 -6.50 12.99 15.88
N LEU A 152 -6.08 13.65 14.81
CA LEU A 152 -4.72 14.13 14.62
C LEU A 152 -4.68 15.64 14.86
N THR A 153 -3.60 16.10 15.47
CA THR A 153 -3.31 17.50 15.72
C THR A 153 -2.06 17.92 14.97
N PHE A 154 -2.05 19.14 14.46
CA PHE A 154 -0.92 19.71 13.72
C PHE A 154 -0.31 20.86 14.52
N GLU A 155 0.76 20.57 15.25
CA GLU A 155 1.38 21.51 16.21
C GLU A 155 2.06 22.69 15.51
N ASN A 156 2.65 22.43 14.34
CA ASN A 156 3.28 23.44 13.52
C ASN A 156 3.36 22.98 12.07
N GLY A 157 3.56 23.93 11.17
CA GLY A 157 3.76 23.63 9.78
C GLY A 157 3.65 24.85 8.89
N ASP A 158 4.20 24.72 7.70
CA ASP A 158 4.20 25.73 6.66
C ASP A 158 3.44 25.25 5.43
N VAL A 159 2.82 26.20 4.74
CA VAL A 159 2.17 25.99 3.47
C VAL A 159 2.69 27.03 2.48
N ASN A 160 3.16 26.55 1.33
CA ASN A 160 3.59 27.40 0.23
C ASN A 160 2.48 27.50 -0.83
N LEU A 161 1.90 28.69 -0.96
CA LEU A 161 0.83 29.02 -1.90
C LEU A 161 1.38 29.81 -3.09
N VAL A 162 2.45 29.30 -3.71
CA VAL A 162 3.17 29.85 -4.88
C VAL A 162 3.84 31.20 -4.64
N ALA A 163 3.06 32.22 -4.29
CA ALA A 163 3.52 33.58 -4.00
C ALA A 163 3.38 33.96 -2.52
N THR A 164 2.67 33.14 -1.71
CA THR A 164 2.42 33.44 -0.30
C THR A 164 2.88 32.27 0.58
N GLN A 165 3.77 32.57 1.53
CA GLN A 165 4.14 31.61 2.56
C GLN A 165 3.34 31.88 3.83
N VAL A 166 2.52 30.90 4.22
CA VAL A 166 1.71 30.95 5.43
C VAL A 166 2.11 29.81 6.36
N ARG A 167 1.78 29.95 7.65
CA ARG A 167 2.06 28.94 8.68
C ARG A 167 0.79 28.63 9.45
N LEU A 168 0.73 27.45 10.07
CA LEU A 168 -0.32 27.11 11.02
C LEU A 168 -0.32 28.11 12.20
N LYS A 169 -1.50 28.58 12.56
CA LYS A 169 -1.73 29.45 13.72
C LYS A 169 -1.61 28.61 14.97
N ARG A 170 -0.58 28.87 15.79
CA ARG A 170 -0.26 28.05 16.97
C ARG A 170 -1.35 28.10 18.05
N GLU A 171 -2.12 29.18 18.10
CA GLU A 171 -3.20 29.37 19.07
C GLU A 171 -4.51 28.68 18.64
N HIS A 172 -4.54 28.11 17.43
CA HIS A 172 -5.61 27.24 16.98
C HIS A 172 -5.22 25.78 17.20
N LEU A 173 -6.18 24.91 17.52
CA LEU A 173 -5.88 23.50 17.79
C LEU A 173 -5.37 22.75 16.55
N ASN A 174 -5.73 23.21 15.34
CA ASN A 174 -5.36 22.64 14.05
C ASN A 174 -5.54 21.12 14.03
N ILE A 175 -6.76 20.65 13.76
CA ILE A 175 -7.11 19.23 13.92
C ILE A 175 -7.60 18.60 12.61
N ALA A 176 -7.36 17.30 12.48
CA ALA A 176 -8.02 16.41 11.53
C ALA A 176 -8.77 15.34 12.33
N LYS A 177 -10.10 15.38 12.31
CA LYS A 177 -10.96 14.42 13.01
C LYS A 177 -11.44 13.34 12.04
N PHE A 178 -11.16 12.09 12.36
CA PHE A 178 -11.64 10.94 11.60
C PHE A 178 -12.85 10.35 12.30
N GLU A 179 -13.95 10.22 11.55
CA GLU A 179 -15.15 9.51 11.99
C GLU A 179 -15.39 8.30 11.07
N PRO A 180 -15.76 7.13 11.63
CA PRO A 180 -15.97 5.90 10.87
C PRO A 180 -16.91 6.06 9.66
N GLU A 181 -17.87 6.97 9.75
CA GLU A 181 -18.90 7.24 8.75
C GLU A 181 -18.34 7.91 7.49
N TYR A 182 -17.24 8.66 7.60
CA TYR A 182 -16.59 9.37 6.50
C TYR A 182 -15.37 8.62 5.93
N GLY A 183 -15.07 7.43 6.44
CA GLY A 183 -13.94 6.63 5.95
C GLY A 183 -12.61 7.37 6.12
N LEU A 184 -11.79 7.40 5.05
CA LEU A 184 -10.47 8.05 5.07
C LEU A 184 -10.50 9.57 4.88
N ASP A 185 -11.67 10.20 4.80
CA ASP A 185 -11.82 11.65 4.63
C ASP A 185 -12.06 12.34 5.99
N PRO A 186 -11.05 13.00 6.59
CA PRO A 186 -11.21 13.64 7.89
C PRO A 186 -11.89 15.01 7.79
N MET A 187 -12.61 15.39 8.85
CA MET A 187 -13.03 16.77 9.04
C MET A 187 -11.83 17.60 9.50
N LEU A 188 -11.44 18.58 8.68
CA LEU A 188 -10.30 19.46 8.93
C LEU A 188 -10.75 20.79 9.53
N ASP A 189 -10.09 21.19 10.62
CA ASP A 189 -10.22 22.51 11.21
C ASP A 189 -8.81 23.10 11.41
N LEU A 190 -8.38 23.91 10.45
CA LEU A 190 -7.04 24.50 10.37
C LEU A 190 -7.14 26.02 10.28
N ALA A 191 -6.25 26.73 10.97
CA ALA A 191 -6.12 28.17 10.85
C ALA A 191 -4.71 28.53 10.40
N LEU A 192 -4.62 29.43 9.40
CA LEU A 192 -3.36 29.87 8.82
C LEU A 192 -3.13 31.35 9.13
N VAL A 193 -1.89 31.71 9.40
CA VAL A 193 -1.44 33.10 9.56
C VAL A 193 -0.32 33.40 8.59
N GLY A 194 -0.29 34.62 8.08
CA GLY A 194 0.80 35.12 7.25
C GLY A 194 2.13 35.07 8.00
N SER A 195 3.20 34.77 7.28
CA SER A 195 4.56 34.91 7.81
C SER A 195 4.87 36.41 7.86
N GLU A 196 4.64 37.06 9.00
CA GLU A 196 5.10 38.45 9.20
C GLU A 196 6.61 38.52 8.98
N TRP A 197 7.04 39.46 8.14
CA TRP A 197 8.45 39.77 7.94
C TRP A 197 9.01 40.39 9.21
N GLN A 198 9.73 39.62 10.01
CA GLN A 198 10.52 40.17 11.10
C GLN A 198 11.85 40.69 10.55
N PHE A 199 11.89 41.95 10.12
CA PHE A 199 13.15 42.66 9.93
C PHE A 199 13.73 42.95 11.32
N ARG A 200 14.86 42.31 11.66
CA ARG A 200 15.74 42.82 12.71
C ARG A 200 16.65 43.85 12.05
N ILE A 201 16.51 45.10 12.46
CA ILE A 201 17.40 46.22 12.09
C ILE A 201 18.62 46.16 13.00
#